data_AF-A0A1Y2C5G7-F1
#
_entry.id   AF-A0A1Y2C5G7-F1
#
_cell.length_a   1.000
_cell.length_b   1.000
_cell.length_c   1.000
_cell.angle_alpha   90.00
_cell.angle_beta   90.00
_cell.angle_gamma   90.00
#
_symmetry.space_group_name_H-M   'P 1'
#
loop_
_entity.id
_entity.type
_entity.pdbx_description
1 polymer ?
#
loop_
_entity_poly.entity_id
_entity_poly.type
_entity_poly.pdbx_seq_one_letter_code
_entity_poly.pdbx_strand_id
1 'polypeptide(L)'
;MSVKALAWTSVPVAVGIALVHNALAVSLSLAVLAYYATYSFIPLVSDVFIKHGRFGKDRLKKDFPVVAESMGLIAGCVYLGVMFLFIPVPFVPFFRQQTDVSGTSGLDFFGVPMFPHETLGQYLAGLLSLFSMLFLGFVDDVVDIKWRVKIWMPLVACIPLLMVYMVTYNVTHIVVPIPFRGLFGLEKLVDLGILYYGYMAALCIFATNAINIIAGMNGVEGIQCLVIGSALLINSLYQVAITTYQSTKEAHLIAVYFLLPFLGVTIGYLRHNWYPSKCFGGDTYVYFAGMTFAVAGILGRFTKTVLLFMVPQIFNFLYSCPQLFGFVECPRHRMPQLNSETGNVEQTRVSLEKTKPLGKAMIRILEVLYLVDVERDPKTNKMISCNNLTLINLLLVKFGPTTEANATLRVGYTQLVFCLLGFCARYGLAFLFYRQDYQQGSTTETVRQNEL
;
A
#
# COMPACT_ATOMS: atom_id res chain seq x y z
N MET A 1 4.57 -14.24 -36.25
CA MET A 1 4.49 -15.19 -35.13
C MET A 1 3.03 -15.31 -34.73
N SER A 2 2.38 -16.46 -34.95
CA SER A 2 0.95 -16.63 -34.69
C SER A 2 0.64 -16.55 -33.19
N VAL A 3 -0.44 -15.86 -32.80
CA VAL A 3 -0.93 -15.71 -31.42
C VAL A 3 -1.12 -17.06 -30.72
N LYS A 4 -1.33 -18.15 -31.49
CA LYS A 4 -1.39 -19.52 -30.96
C LYS A 4 -0.05 -20.04 -30.45
N ALA A 5 1.08 -19.57 -30.96
CA ALA A 5 2.41 -19.97 -30.50
C ALA A 5 2.81 -19.30 -29.17
N LEU A 6 2.23 -18.14 -28.84
CA LEU A 6 2.53 -17.42 -27.59
C LEU A 6 1.70 -17.96 -26.40
N ALA A 7 0.48 -18.43 -26.64
CA ALA A 7 -0.36 -19.05 -25.61
C ALA A 7 0.17 -20.44 -25.18
N TRP A 8 0.84 -21.15 -26.09
CA TRP A 8 1.45 -22.46 -25.82
C TRP A 8 2.84 -22.38 -25.18
N THR A 9 3.45 -21.20 -25.02
CA THR A 9 4.73 -21.06 -24.30
C THR A 9 4.55 -20.64 -22.85
N SER A 10 3.45 -19.98 -22.48
CA SER A 10 3.18 -19.60 -21.09
C SER A 10 2.61 -20.75 -20.25
N VAL A 11 1.79 -21.62 -20.84
CA VAL A 11 1.19 -22.76 -20.13
C VAL A 11 2.23 -23.82 -19.72
N PRO A 12 3.17 -24.27 -20.57
CA PRO A 12 4.20 -25.22 -20.15
C PRO A 12 5.22 -24.64 -19.17
N VAL A 13 5.46 -23.33 -19.21
CA VAL A 13 6.30 -22.65 -18.20
C VAL A 13 5.55 -22.55 -16.87
N ALA A 14 4.27 -22.17 -16.87
CA ALA A 14 3.44 -22.17 -15.68
C ALA A 14 3.25 -23.59 -15.11
N VAL A 15 3.08 -24.60 -15.97
CA VAL A 15 3.00 -26.02 -15.62
C VAL A 15 4.37 -26.51 -15.11
N GLY A 16 5.48 -26.15 -15.76
CA GLY A 16 6.83 -26.49 -15.34
C GLY A 16 7.21 -25.87 -14.00
N ILE A 17 6.73 -24.66 -13.72
CA ILE A 17 6.82 -24.03 -12.40
C ILE A 17 5.85 -24.70 -11.41
N ALA A 18 4.64 -25.08 -11.83
CA ALA A 18 3.66 -25.83 -11.02
C ALA A 18 4.07 -27.30 -10.73
N LEU A 19 5.09 -27.83 -11.42
CA LEU A 19 5.77 -29.08 -11.03
C LEU A 19 6.56 -28.90 -9.71
N VAL A 20 6.87 -27.66 -9.31
CA VAL A 20 7.35 -27.38 -7.96
C VAL A 20 6.19 -27.59 -6.98
N HIS A 21 6.34 -28.56 -6.08
CA HIS A 21 5.31 -28.98 -5.12
C HIS A 21 4.81 -27.88 -4.16
N ASN A 22 5.46 -26.72 -4.13
CA ASN A 22 5.23 -25.66 -3.16
C ASN A 22 4.84 -24.34 -3.84
N ALA A 23 3.57 -23.94 -3.67
CA ALA A 23 3.03 -22.69 -4.21
C ALA A 23 3.83 -21.44 -3.78
N LEU A 24 4.47 -21.46 -2.59
CA LEU A 24 5.35 -20.37 -2.15
C LEU A 24 6.61 -20.27 -3.01
N ALA A 25 7.23 -21.39 -3.35
CA ALA A 25 8.42 -21.42 -4.20
C ALA A 25 8.09 -20.94 -5.63
N VAL A 26 6.91 -21.29 -6.13
CA VAL A 26 6.38 -20.77 -7.40
C VAL A 26 6.17 -19.26 -7.33
N SER A 27 5.50 -18.76 -6.28
CA SER A 27 5.29 -17.32 -6.08
C SER A 27 6.60 -16.54 -6.00
N LEU A 28 7.60 -17.09 -5.30
CA LEU A 28 8.95 -16.51 -5.24
C LEU A 28 9.62 -16.47 -6.61
N SER A 29 9.53 -17.55 -7.39
CA SER A 29 10.08 -17.61 -8.75
C SER A 29 9.42 -16.58 -9.67
N LEU A 30 8.10 -16.44 -9.56
CA LEU A 30 7.35 -15.41 -10.29
C LEU A 30 7.69 -14.00 -9.82
N ALA A 31 7.99 -13.78 -8.54
CA ALA A 31 8.47 -12.49 -8.04
C ALA A 31 9.83 -12.11 -8.65
N VAL A 32 10.75 -13.07 -8.78
CA VAL A 32 12.03 -12.87 -9.46
C VAL A 32 11.83 -12.58 -10.95
N LEU A 33 10.93 -13.32 -11.62
CA LEU A 33 10.55 -13.05 -13.00
C LEU A 33 9.96 -11.63 -13.15
N ALA A 34 9.08 -11.24 -12.23
CA ALA A 34 8.42 -9.93 -12.22
C ALA A 34 9.43 -8.78 -12.04
N TYR A 35 10.48 -8.99 -11.24
CA TYR A 35 11.61 -8.08 -11.13
C TYR A 35 12.31 -7.88 -12.48
N TYR A 36 12.77 -8.95 -13.12
CA TYR A 36 13.49 -8.88 -14.39
C TYR A 36 12.62 -8.33 -15.53
N ALA A 37 11.35 -8.73 -15.58
CA ALA A 37 10.39 -8.25 -16.58
C ALA A 37 10.16 -6.74 -16.41
N THR A 38 9.88 -6.26 -15.19
CA THR A 38 9.71 -4.82 -14.92
C THR A 38 10.99 -4.04 -15.24
N TYR A 39 12.15 -4.54 -14.82
CA TYR A 39 13.44 -3.93 -15.12
C TYR A 39 13.71 -3.83 -16.63
N SER A 40 13.31 -4.82 -17.41
CA SER A 40 13.56 -4.83 -18.86
C SER A 40 12.52 -4.03 -19.66
N PHE A 41 11.25 -4.06 -19.24
CA PHE A 41 10.15 -3.46 -20.00
C PHE A 41 10.05 -1.94 -19.84
N ILE A 42 10.36 -1.39 -18.65
CA ILE A 42 10.32 0.06 -18.43
C ILE A 42 11.16 0.84 -19.48
N PRO A 43 12.46 0.55 -19.69
CA PRO A 43 13.25 1.29 -20.68
C PRO A 43 12.78 1.03 -22.11
N LEU A 44 12.26 -0.16 -22.42
CA LEU A 44 11.78 -0.51 -23.77
C LEU A 44 10.61 0.37 -24.23
N VAL A 45 9.75 0.81 -23.29
CA VAL A 45 8.55 1.59 -23.61
C VAL A 45 8.65 3.05 -23.23
N SER A 46 9.70 3.47 -22.51
CA SER A 46 9.87 4.85 -22.02
C SER A 46 9.80 5.87 -23.15
N ASP A 47 10.51 5.63 -24.25
CA ASP A 47 10.52 6.54 -25.41
C ASP A 47 9.15 6.64 -26.09
N VAL A 48 8.38 5.54 -26.08
CA VAL A 48 7.02 5.52 -26.64
C VAL A 48 6.10 6.41 -25.81
N PHE A 49 6.20 6.35 -24.48
CA PHE A 49 5.42 7.20 -23.59
C PHE A 49 5.78 8.68 -23.78
N ILE A 50 7.07 9.00 -23.82
CA ILE A 50 7.54 10.37 -24.08
C ILE A 50 7.00 10.87 -25.43
N LYS A 51 7.08 10.06 -26.49
CA LYS A 51 6.57 10.41 -27.84
C LYS A 51 5.07 10.70 -27.85
N HIS A 52 4.28 10.05 -26.99
CA HIS A 52 2.84 10.28 -26.86
C HIS A 52 2.49 11.31 -25.76
N GLY A 53 3.47 12.14 -25.37
CA GLY A 53 3.25 13.23 -24.41
C GLY A 53 3.05 12.76 -22.97
N ARG A 54 3.44 11.53 -22.64
CA ARG A 54 3.42 10.99 -21.26
C ARG A 54 4.81 11.14 -20.64
N PHE A 55 5.11 12.36 -20.22
CA PHE A 55 6.37 12.69 -19.58
C PHE A 55 6.20 13.80 -18.54
N GLY A 56 7.04 13.74 -17.51
CA GLY A 56 7.19 14.78 -16.50
C GLY A 56 8.55 15.45 -16.62
N LYS A 57 8.64 16.70 -16.15
CA LYS A 57 9.92 17.38 -15.95
C LYS A 57 10.39 17.18 -14.52
N ASP A 58 11.60 16.68 -14.31
CA ASP A 58 12.16 16.55 -12.96
C ASP A 58 12.48 17.93 -12.38
N ARG A 59 11.63 18.40 -11.46
CA ARG A 59 11.71 19.74 -10.87
C ARG A 59 12.84 19.91 -9.87
N LEU A 60 13.47 18.81 -9.43
CA LEU A 60 14.55 18.83 -8.45
C LEU A 60 15.92 18.66 -9.09
N LYS A 61 16.01 18.88 -10.41
CA LYS A 61 17.27 18.91 -11.18
C LYS A 61 17.44 20.23 -11.91
N LYS A 62 18.71 20.53 -12.21
CA LYS A 62 19.06 21.57 -13.18
C LYS A 62 18.49 21.19 -14.55
N ASP A 63 18.04 22.18 -15.30
CA ASP A 63 17.51 22.07 -16.67
C ASP A 63 16.21 21.26 -16.85
N PHE A 64 15.59 20.80 -15.76
CA PHE A 64 14.28 20.15 -15.78
C PHE A 64 14.17 19.00 -16.80
N PRO A 65 15.03 17.96 -16.69
CA PRO A 65 15.10 16.89 -17.68
C PRO A 65 13.75 16.18 -17.82
N VAL A 66 13.45 15.79 -19.05
CA VAL A 66 12.23 15.08 -19.41
C VAL A 66 12.37 13.60 -19.06
N VAL A 67 11.41 13.07 -18.31
CA VAL A 67 11.40 11.71 -17.79
C VAL A 67 10.04 11.07 -18.11
N ALA A 68 10.05 9.81 -18.57
CA ALA A 68 8.81 9.09 -18.89
C ALA A 68 7.91 8.96 -17.66
N GLU A 69 6.61 9.24 -17.81
CA GLU A 69 5.63 9.22 -16.73
C GLU A 69 4.69 8.01 -16.85
N SER A 70 3.94 7.70 -15.79
CA SER A 70 3.02 6.55 -15.72
C SER A 70 3.69 5.17 -15.88
N MET A 71 4.98 5.04 -15.57
CA MET A 71 5.67 3.74 -15.59
C MET A 71 5.15 2.76 -14.53
N GLY A 72 4.32 3.24 -13.59
CA GLY A 72 3.52 2.39 -12.71
C GLY A 72 2.61 1.45 -13.48
N LEU A 73 2.14 1.83 -14.67
CA LEU A 73 1.34 0.97 -15.53
C LEU A 73 2.12 -0.29 -15.94
N ILE A 74 3.40 -0.15 -16.28
CA ILE A 74 4.24 -1.27 -16.70
C ILE A 74 4.49 -2.21 -15.53
N ALA A 75 4.82 -1.68 -14.36
CA ALA A 75 4.98 -2.48 -13.14
C ALA A 75 3.67 -3.23 -12.78
N GLY A 76 2.52 -2.56 -12.86
CA GLY A 76 1.22 -3.15 -12.60
C GLY A 76 0.80 -4.21 -13.62
N CYS A 77 1.06 -3.99 -14.92
CA CYS A 77 0.78 -4.98 -15.96
C CYS A 77 1.65 -6.24 -15.81
N VAL A 78 2.94 -6.08 -15.49
CA VAL A 78 3.82 -7.21 -15.18
C VAL A 78 3.28 -7.96 -13.96
N TYR A 79 2.91 -7.24 -12.89
CA TYR A 79 2.34 -7.83 -11.68
C TYR A 79 1.08 -8.64 -11.98
N LEU A 80 0.11 -8.07 -12.71
CA LEU A 80 -1.12 -8.79 -13.07
C LEU A 80 -0.83 -9.99 -13.97
N GLY A 81 0.10 -9.86 -14.92
CA GLY A 81 0.53 -10.96 -15.78
C GLY A 81 1.07 -12.14 -14.98
N VAL A 82 1.98 -11.91 -14.03
CA VAL A 82 2.51 -12.99 -13.18
C VAL A 82 1.45 -13.55 -12.23
N MET A 83 0.56 -12.70 -11.71
CA MET A 83 -0.53 -13.16 -10.84
C MET A 83 -1.55 -14.01 -11.60
N PHE A 84 -1.84 -13.72 -12.87
CA PHE A 84 -2.69 -14.57 -13.70
C PHE A 84 -2.07 -15.95 -13.96
N LEU A 85 -0.75 -16.00 -14.16
CA LEU A 85 -0.02 -17.27 -14.24
C LEU A 85 -0.03 -18.03 -12.91
N PHE A 86 -0.14 -17.32 -11.79
CA PHE A 86 -0.17 -17.91 -10.45
C PHE A 86 -1.54 -18.49 -10.07
N ILE A 87 -2.65 -18.04 -10.67
CA ILE A 87 -4.02 -18.48 -10.33
C ILE A 87 -4.16 -20.00 -10.13
N PRO A 88 -3.72 -20.88 -11.06
CA PRO A 88 -3.93 -22.32 -10.89
C PRO A 88 -3.05 -22.95 -9.79
N VAL A 89 -1.96 -22.29 -9.38
CA VAL A 89 -0.90 -22.89 -8.56
C VAL A 89 -1.38 -23.30 -7.16
N PRO A 90 -2.10 -22.45 -6.38
CA PRO A 90 -2.65 -22.86 -5.08
C PRO A 90 -3.61 -24.05 -5.15
N PHE A 91 -4.20 -24.32 -6.32
CA PHE A 91 -5.21 -25.37 -6.52
C PHE A 91 -4.63 -26.67 -7.10
N VAL A 92 -3.33 -26.71 -7.44
CA VAL A 92 -2.66 -27.93 -7.94
C VAL A 92 -2.84 -29.14 -7.01
N PRO A 93 -2.75 -29.01 -5.66
CA PRO A 93 -3.01 -30.14 -4.77
C PRO A 93 -4.39 -30.77 -4.97
N PHE A 94 -5.43 -29.95 -5.19
CA PHE A 94 -6.80 -30.43 -5.44
C PHE A 94 -6.87 -31.28 -6.72
N PHE A 95 -6.31 -30.78 -7.82
CA PHE A 95 -6.29 -31.51 -9.10
C PHE A 95 -5.47 -32.81 -9.06
N ARG A 96 -4.48 -32.90 -8.15
CA ARG A 96 -3.71 -34.13 -7.92
C ARG A 96 -4.41 -35.10 -7.00
N GLN A 97 -5.11 -34.62 -5.97
CA GLN A 97 -5.79 -35.51 -5.02
C GLN A 97 -6.95 -36.27 -5.67
N GLN A 98 -7.52 -35.73 -6.74
CA GLN A 98 -8.52 -36.42 -7.56
C GLN A 98 -8.00 -37.71 -8.24
N THR A 99 -6.67 -37.94 -8.27
CA THR A 99 -6.08 -39.21 -8.75
C THR A 99 -5.77 -40.23 -7.66
N ASP A 100 -5.77 -39.85 -6.37
CA ASP A 100 -5.48 -40.74 -5.23
C ASP A 100 -6.66 -40.76 -4.23
N VAL A 101 -7.53 -41.77 -4.37
CA VAL A 101 -8.75 -41.96 -3.57
C VAL A 101 -8.40 -42.50 -2.18
N SER A 102 -7.87 -41.67 -1.28
CA SER A 102 -7.60 -42.10 0.11
C SER A 102 -7.44 -40.97 1.16
N GLY A 103 -8.23 -39.90 1.11
CA GLY A 103 -8.16 -38.81 2.09
C GLY A 103 -9.53 -38.24 2.52
N THR A 104 -9.84 -38.32 3.81
CA THR A 104 -11.17 -38.17 4.43
C THR A 104 -11.53 -36.76 4.94
N SER A 105 -11.09 -35.68 4.29
CA SER A 105 -11.47 -34.32 4.68
C SER A 105 -11.88 -33.46 3.49
N GLY A 106 -13.17 -33.09 3.42
CA GLY A 106 -13.73 -32.21 2.37
C GLY A 106 -14.53 -32.91 1.27
N LEU A 107 -15.11 -34.07 1.56
CA LEU A 107 -15.93 -34.84 0.63
C LEU A 107 -17.37 -34.31 0.60
N ASP A 108 -17.97 -34.21 -0.58
CA ASP A 108 -19.43 -34.06 -0.75
C ASP A 108 -20.17 -35.37 -0.42
N PHE A 109 -21.52 -35.37 -0.48
CA PHE A 109 -22.36 -36.52 -0.08
C PHE A 109 -21.99 -37.84 -0.76
N PHE A 110 -21.25 -37.79 -1.87
CA PHE A 110 -20.81 -38.93 -2.66
C PHE A 110 -19.32 -39.28 -2.49
N GLY A 111 -18.58 -38.63 -1.60
CA GLY A 111 -17.17 -38.96 -1.39
C GLY A 111 -16.21 -38.31 -2.40
N VAL A 112 -16.59 -37.21 -3.05
CA VAL A 112 -15.76 -36.49 -4.03
C VAL A 112 -15.20 -35.20 -3.39
N PRO A 113 -13.89 -34.92 -3.51
CA PRO A 113 -13.33 -33.68 -2.99
C PRO A 113 -13.96 -32.47 -3.69
N MET A 114 -14.51 -31.52 -2.91
CA MET A 114 -15.09 -30.28 -3.45
C MET A 114 -14.01 -29.24 -3.80
N PHE A 115 -14.13 -28.60 -4.96
CA PHE A 115 -13.20 -27.55 -5.36
C PHE A 115 -13.33 -26.32 -4.43
N PRO A 116 -12.22 -25.74 -3.94
CA PRO A 116 -12.23 -24.60 -3.02
C PRO A 116 -12.59 -23.28 -3.75
N HIS A 117 -13.86 -23.14 -4.12
CA HIS A 117 -14.40 -21.97 -4.82
C HIS A 117 -14.26 -20.67 -4.03
N GLU A 118 -14.29 -20.73 -2.70
CA GLU A 118 -14.12 -19.56 -1.82
C GLU A 118 -12.74 -18.93 -2.01
N THR A 119 -11.68 -19.73 -1.95
CA THR A 119 -10.30 -19.27 -2.15
C THR A 119 -10.12 -18.70 -3.55
N LEU A 120 -10.68 -19.34 -4.58
CA LEU A 120 -10.63 -18.81 -5.95
C LEU A 120 -11.35 -17.46 -6.05
N GLY A 121 -12.54 -17.35 -5.43
CA GLY A 121 -13.31 -16.10 -5.39
C GLY A 121 -12.52 -14.96 -4.76
N GLN A 122 -11.81 -15.22 -3.64
CA GLN A 122 -10.94 -14.24 -2.98
C GLN A 122 -9.81 -13.76 -3.88
N TYR A 123 -9.13 -14.68 -4.57
CA TYR A 123 -8.07 -14.35 -5.52
C TYR A 123 -8.58 -13.48 -6.67
N LEU A 124 -9.67 -13.90 -7.31
CA LEU A 124 -10.23 -13.20 -8.46
C LEU A 124 -10.76 -11.82 -8.06
N ALA A 125 -11.39 -11.68 -6.90
CA ALA A 125 -11.85 -10.39 -6.39
C ALA A 125 -10.68 -9.45 -6.07
N GLY A 126 -9.64 -9.94 -5.41
CA GLY A 126 -8.42 -9.16 -5.16
C GLY A 126 -7.76 -8.69 -6.46
N LEU A 127 -7.64 -9.57 -7.46
CA LEU A 127 -7.08 -9.22 -8.77
C LEU A 127 -7.96 -8.26 -9.57
N LEU A 128 -9.29 -8.42 -9.52
CA LEU A 128 -10.22 -7.50 -10.18
C LEU A 128 -10.16 -6.11 -9.55
N SER A 129 -10.05 -6.02 -8.23
CA SER A 129 -9.85 -4.74 -7.53
C SER A 129 -8.51 -4.09 -7.91
N LEU A 130 -7.43 -4.87 -8.01
CA LEU A 130 -6.12 -4.37 -8.44
C LEU A 130 -6.10 -3.92 -9.90
N PHE A 131 -6.68 -4.70 -10.80
CA PHE A 131 -6.85 -4.34 -12.20
C PHE A 131 -7.64 -3.04 -12.34
N SER A 132 -8.77 -2.93 -11.64
CA SER A 132 -9.61 -1.73 -11.67
C SER A 132 -8.87 -0.51 -11.15
N MET A 133 -8.11 -0.65 -10.05
CA MET A 133 -7.35 0.46 -9.49
C MET A 133 -6.16 0.87 -10.37
N LEU A 134 -5.45 -0.10 -10.96
CA LEU A 134 -4.37 0.17 -11.90
C LEU A 134 -4.88 0.94 -13.11
N PHE A 135 -6.00 0.49 -13.68
CA PHE A 135 -6.66 1.17 -14.79
C PHE A 135 -7.08 2.59 -14.42
N LEU A 136 -7.78 2.77 -13.30
CA LEU A 136 -8.23 4.10 -12.84
C LEU A 136 -7.07 5.05 -12.53
N GLY A 137 -5.96 4.54 -11.98
CA GLY A 137 -4.75 5.34 -11.79
C GLY A 137 -4.10 5.78 -13.09
N PHE A 138 -4.08 4.90 -14.09
CA PHE A 138 -3.62 5.28 -15.43
C PHE A 138 -4.55 6.30 -16.10
N VAL A 139 -5.87 6.15 -15.94
CA VAL A 139 -6.83 7.14 -16.42
C VAL A 139 -6.61 8.49 -15.72
N ASP A 140 -6.32 8.51 -14.42
CA ASP A 140 -6.01 9.73 -13.67
C ASP A 140 -4.74 10.42 -14.20
N ASP A 141 -3.67 9.66 -14.43
CA ASP A 141 -2.45 10.19 -15.07
C ASP A 141 -2.70 10.76 -16.47
N VAL A 142 -3.62 10.16 -17.24
CA VAL A 142 -3.91 10.59 -18.61
C VAL A 142 -4.78 11.84 -18.65
N VAL A 143 -5.81 11.89 -17.80
CA VAL A 143 -6.91 12.86 -17.85
C VAL A 143 -6.72 14.02 -16.85
N ASP A 144 -5.87 13.87 -15.84
CA ASP A 144 -5.70 14.80 -14.70
C ASP A 144 -7.05 15.06 -13.99
N ILE A 145 -7.58 14.01 -13.33
CA ILE A 145 -8.93 14.04 -12.80
C ILE A 145 -9.00 14.94 -11.56
N LYS A 146 -10.12 15.66 -11.39
CA LYS A 146 -10.35 16.50 -10.21
C LYS A 146 -10.31 15.68 -8.91
N TRP A 147 -9.65 16.21 -7.89
CA TRP A 147 -9.45 15.56 -6.58
C TRP A 147 -10.72 14.94 -5.96
N ARG A 148 -11.90 15.55 -6.15
CA ARG A 148 -13.17 15.04 -5.62
C ARG A 148 -13.52 13.66 -6.16
N VAL A 149 -13.18 13.39 -7.42
CA VAL A 149 -13.42 12.10 -8.07
C VAL A 149 -12.34 11.09 -7.68
N LYS A 150 -11.09 11.55 -7.46
CA LYS A 150 -9.98 10.69 -7.00
C LYS A 150 -10.32 9.95 -5.69
N ILE A 151 -11.11 10.57 -4.80
CA ILE A 151 -11.58 9.93 -3.56
C ILE A 151 -12.53 8.75 -3.84
N TRP A 152 -13.34 8.82 -4.89
CA TRP A 152 -14.34 7.80 -5.22
C TRP A 152 -13.79 6.64 -6.06
N MET A 153 -12.67 6.82 -6.77
CA MET A 153 -12.10 5.75 -7.60
C MET A 153 -11.73 4.50 -6.81
N PRO A 154 -11.04 4.57 -5.66
CA PRO A 154 -10.72 3.38 -4.87
C PRO A 154 -11.97 2.70 -4.31
N LEU A 155 -13.03 3.48 -4.02
CA LEU A 155 -14.31 2.93 -3.55
C LEU A 155 -14.93 2.01 -4.60
N VAL A 156 -14.97 2.45 -5.87
CA VAL A 156 -15.49 1.63 -6.96
C VAL A 156 -14.60 0.42 -7.21
N ALA A 157 -13.29 0.62 -7.20
CA ALA A 157 -12.32 -0.45 -7.43
C ALA A 157 -12.38 -1.55 -6.34
N CYS A 158 -12.71 -1.22 -5.08
CA CYS A 158 -12.75 -2.20 -4.00
C CYS A 158 -14.09 -2.96 -3.87
N ILE A 159 -15.13 -2.64 -4.66
CA ILE A 159 -16.43 -3.33 -4.59
C ILE A 159 -16.32 -4.86 -4.70
N PRO A 160 -15.58 -5.44 -5.67
CA PRO A 160 -15.44 -6.90 -5.79
C PRO A 160 -14.88 -7.54 -4.52
N LEU A 161 -13.84 -6.92 -3.94
CA LEU A 161 -13.20 -7.37 -2.71
C LEU A 161 -14.19 -7.36 -1.53
N LEU A 162 -14.97 -6.29 -1.37
CA LEU A 162 -15.94 -6.18 -0.29
C LEU A 162 -17.09 -7.18 -0.44
N MET A 163 -17.56 -7.40 -1.67
CA MET A 163 -18.61 -8.39 -1.95
C MET A 163 -18.16 -9.81 -1.63
N VAL A 164 -16.92 -10.18 -1.99
CA VAL A 164 -16.39 -11.50 -1.64
C VAL A 164 -16.15 -11.62 -0.13
N TYR A 165 -15.64 -10.57 0.54
CA TYR A 165 -15.53 -10.58 2.00
C TYR A 165 -16.90 -10.82 2.66
N MET A 166 -17.95 -10.17 2.16
CA MET A 166 -19.31 -10.31 2.67
C MET A 166 -19.87 -11.72 2.51
N VAL A 167 -19.70 -12.33 1.35
CA VAL A 167 -20.26 -13.67 1.08
C VAL A 167 -19.44 -14.77 1.75
N THR A 168 -18.11 -14.61 1.83
CA THR A 168 -17.23 -15.66 2.36
C THR A 168 -17.03 -15.60 3.87
N TYR A 169 -16.94 -14.40 4.45
CA TYR A 169 -16.60 -14.25 5.87
C TYR A 169 -17.73 -13.63 6.68
N ASN A 170 -18.26 -12.50 6.20
CA ASN A 170 -19.23 -11.68 6.91
C ASN A 170 -18.88 -11.39 8.39
N VAL A 171 -17.59 -11.36 8.75
CA VAL A 171 -17.16 -11.04 10.12
C VAL A 171 -16.96 -9.53 10.23
N THR A 172 -17.88 -8.89 10.93
CA THR A 172 -17.98 -7.43 11.13
C THR A 172 -17.70 -6.99 12.56
N HIS A 173 -17.42 -7.95 13.44
CA HIS A 173 -17.14 -7.68 14.84
C HIS A 173 -15.69 -7.21 15.00
N ILE A 174 -15.48 -6.25 15.90
CA ILE A 174 -14.17 -5.77 16.26
C ILE A 174 -13.87 -5.93 17.75
N VAL A 175 -12.63 -6.28 18.09
CA VAL A 175 -12.12 -6.30 19.46
C VAL A 175 -11.72 -4.89 19.86
N VAL A 176 -12.39 -4.37 20.88
CA VAL A 176 -12.09 -3.05 21.46
C VAL A 176 -10.82 -3.15 22.31
N PRO A 177 -9.79 -2.31 22.03
CA PRO A 177 -8.57 -2.28 22.86
C PRO A 177 -8.89 -1.90 24.31
N ILE A 178 -8.17 -2.50 25.26
CA ILE A 178 -8.41 -2.33 26.71
C ILE A 178 -8.63 -0.86 27.14
N PRO A 179 -7.80 0.12 26.73
CA PRO A 179 -7.97 1.52 27.16
C PRO A 179 -9.31 2.14 26.76
N PHE A 180 -9.96 1.64 25.71
CA PHE A 180 -11.20 2.22 25.17
C PHE A 180 -12.47 1.52 25.68
N ARG A 181 -12.34 0.38 26.38
CA ARG A 181 -13.51 -0.40 26.85
C ARG A 181 -14.41 0.37 27.83
N GLY A 182 -13.83 1.30 28.59
CA GLY A 182 -14.59 2.17 29.51
C GLY A 182 -15.51 3.17 28.80
N LEU A 183 -15.20 3.54 27.56
CA LEU A 183 -15.98 4.51 26.77
C LEU A 183 -17.16 3.85 26.03
N PHE A 184 -17.01 2.58 25.64
CA PHE A 184 -17.98 1.88 24.80
C PHE A 184 -18.91 0.91 25.54
N GLY A 185 -18.83 0.84 26.88
CA GLY A 185 -19.71 0.01 27.69
C GLY A 185 -19.39 -1.49 27.58
N LEU A 186 -18.47 -1.97 28.41
CA LEU A 186 -18.27 -3.35 28.89
C LEU A 186 -18.12 -4.53 27.90
N GLU A 187 -18.50 -4.43 26.62
CA GLU A 187 -18.37 -5.53 25.67
C GLU A 187 -16.98 -5.61 25.05
N LYS A 188 -16.39 -6.82 25.05
CA LYS A 188 -15.07 -7.12 24.47
C LYS A 188 -15.08 -7.04 22.94
N LEU A 189 -16.25 -7.21 22.35
CA LEU A 189 -16.53 -7.25 20.92
C LEU A 189 -17.62 -6.24 20.60
N VAL A 190 -17.47 -5.50 19.52
CA VAL A 190 -18.51 -4.60 19.01
C VAL A 190 -18.81 -5.01 17.58
N ASP A 191 -20.07 -5.32 17.27
CA ASP A 191 -20.51 -5.52 15.89
C ASP A 191 -20.72 -4.16 15.20
N LEU A 192 -19.90 -3.90 14.19
CA LEU A 192 -20.01 -2.68 13.38
C LEU A 192 -20.99 -2.84 12.20
N GLY A 193 -21.36 -4.07 11.85
CA GLY A 193 -22.19 -4.37 10.67
C GLY A 193 -21.69 -3.66 9.41
N ILE A 194 -22.56 -2.86 8.78
CA ILE A 194 -22.24 -2.10 7.56
C ILE A 194 -21.07 -1.11 7.74
N LEU A 195 -20.85 -0.60 8.95
CA LEU A 195 -19.74 0.32 9.22
C LEU A 195 -18.38 -0.36 9.09
N TYR A 196 -18.30 -1.69 9.26
CA TYR A 196 -17.07 -2.45 9.01
C TYR A 196 -16.70 -2.46 7.52
N TYR A 197 -17.70 -2.57 6.63
CA TYR A 197 -17.49 -2.44 5.19
C TYR A 197 -17.10 -1.00 4.81
N GLY A 198 -17.71 0.00 5.47
CA GLY A 198 -17.29 1.40 5.35
C GLY A 198 -15.84 1.61 5.77
N TYR A 199 -15.38 0.95 6.83
CA TYR A 199 -13.98 0.95 7.26
C TYR A 199 -13.05 0.33 6.21
N MET A 200 -13.37 -0.86 5.67
CA MET A 200 -12.55 -1.50 4.64
C MET A 200 -12.48 -0.66 3.35
N ALA A 201 -13.59 -0.03 2.97
CA ALA A 201 -13.61 0.91 1.86
C ALA A 201 -12.74 2.15 2.14
N ALA A 202 -12.84 2.73 3.35
CA ALA A 202 -12.01 3.84 3.78
C ALA A 202 -10.52 3.47 3.83
N LEU A 203 -10.17 2.23 4.19
CA LEU A 203 -8.81 1.72 4.11
C LEU A 203 -8.29 1.71 2.66
N CYS A 204 -9.10 1.28 1.70
CA CYS A 204 -8.73 1.31 0.28
C CYS A 204 -8.50 2.74 -0.22
N ILE A 205 -9.40 3.67 0.13
CA ILE A 205 -9.27 5.10 -0.20
C ILE A 205 -8.02 5.70 0.45
N PHE A 206 -7.83 5.41 1.74
CA PHE A 206 -6.70 5.94 2.50
C PHE A 206 -5.37 5.42 1.95
N ALA A 207 -5.24 4.11 1.73
CA ALA A 207 -3.98 3.51 1.31
C ALA A 207 -3.47 4.08 -0.03
N THR A 208 -4.36 4.30 -1.01
CA THR A 208 -3.99 4.86 -2.32
C THR A 208 -3.62 6.34 -2.24
N ASN A 209 -4.41 7.15 -1.52
CA ASN A 209 -4.20 8.59 -1.44
C ASN A 209 -3.06 8.96 -0.48
N ALA A 210 -2.88 8.22 0.61
CA ALA A 210 -1.90 8.56 1.64
C ALA A 210 -0.45 8.34 1.18
N ILE A 211 -0.21 7.36 0.32
CA ILE A 211 1.08 7.20 -0.38
C ILE A 211 1.28 8.35 -1.38
N ASN A 212 0.24 8.70 -2.14
CA ASN A 212 0.31 9.75 -3.17
C ASN A 212 0.67 11.15 -2.60
N ILE A 213 0.32 11.44 -1.35
CA ILE A 213 0.67 12.72 -0.71
C ILE A 213 2.08 12.74 -0.07
N ILE A 214 2.82 11.63 -0.08
CA ILE A 214 4.27 11.56 0.23
C ILE A 214 5.00 11.26 -1.08
N ALA A 215 5.02 12.23 -1.98
CA ALA A 215 5.50 12.09 -3.35
C ALA A 215 6.35 13.30 -3.77
N GLY A 216 6.96 13.20 -4.95
CA GLY A 216 7.64 14.33 -5.62
C GLY A 216 9.14 14.41 -5.36
N MET A 217 9.79 13.31 -4.96
CA MET A 217 11.25 13.15 -4.99
C MET A 217 11.59 11.81 -5.63
N ASN A 218 12.71 11.75 -6.35
CA ASN A 218 13.19 10.53 -7.00
C ASN A 218 13.31 9.38 -6.00
N GLY A 219 12.56 8.29 -6.25
CA GLY A 219 12.55 7.08 -5.44
C GLY A 219 11.60 7.08 -4.23
N VAL A 220 10.93 8.20 -3.89
CA VAL A 220 10.21 8.32 -2.61
C VAL A 220 8.94 7.47 -2.54
N GLU A 221 8.18 7.37 -3.63
CA GLU A 221 6.99 6.54 -3.73
C GLU A 221 7.38 5.05 -3.71
N GLY A 222 8.48 4.70 -4.41
CA GLY A 222 8.98 3.33 -4.45
C GLY A 222 9.51 2.86 -3.10
N ILE A 223 10.37 3.65 -2.43
CA ILE A 223 11.06 3.22 -1.20
C ILE A 223 10.11 3.00 -0.04
N GLN A 224 9.12 3.88 0.14
CA GLN A 224 8.13 3.71 1.21
C GLN A 224 7.28 2.45 0.97
N CYS A 225 6.88 2.19 -0.28
CA CYS A 225 6.14 1.00 -0.66
C CYS A 225 6.97 -0.28 -0.50
N LEU A 226 8.26 -0.23 -0.83
CA LEU A 226 9.19 -1.36 -0.62
C LEU A 226 9.29 -1.71 0.87
N VAL A 227 9.45 -0.72 1.75
CA VAL A 227 9.55 -0.93 3.20
C VAL A 227 8.22 -1.46 3.77
N ILE A 228 7.09 -0.84 3.42
CA ILE A 228 5.76 -1.28 3.89
C ILE A 228 5.46 -2.71 3.40
N GLY A 229 5.65 -2.97 2.10
CA GLY A 229 5.41 -4.29 1.53
C GLY A 229 6.29 -5.37 2.15
N SER A 230 7.56 -5.04 2.45
CA SER A 230 8.48 -5.95 3.13
C SER A 230 8.04 -6.24 4.56
N ALA A 231 7.61 -5.21 5.31
CA ALA A 231 7.09 -5.39 6.66
C ALA A 231 5.80 -6.25 6.67
N LEU A 232 4.89 -6.04 5.73
CA LEU A 232 3.68 -6.85 5.59
C LEU A 232 3.99 -8.30 5.20
N LEU A 233 4.98 -8.51 4.33
CA LEU A 233 5.44 -9.84 3.95
C LEU A 233 6.07 -10.57 5.13
N ILE A 234 6.98 -9.90 5.86
CA ILE A 234 7.61 -10.46 7.07
C ILE A 234 6.56 -10.81 8.11
N ASN A 235 5.60 -9.92 8.38
CA ASN A 235 4.47 -10.20 9.27
C ASN A 235 3.71 -11.46 8.83
N SER A 236 3.40 -11.59 7.55
CA SER A 236 2.61 -12.71 7.05
C SER A 236 3.39 -14.02 7.06
N LEU A 237 4.67 -14.02 6.68
CA LEU A 237 5.55 -15.18 6.78
C LEU A 237 5.74 -15.64 8.23
N TYR A 238 5.93 -14.69 9.15
CA TYR A 238 6.03 -14.98 10.58
C TYR A 238 4.75 -15.66 11.07
N GLN A 239 3.58 -15.09 10.76
CA GLN A 239 2.29 -15.67 11.17
C GLN A 239 2.06 -17.05 10.57
N VAL A 240 2.42 -17.29 9.30
CA VAL A 240 2.37 -18.62 8.66
C VAL A 240 3.25 -19.63 9.39
N ALA A 241 4.40 -19.19 9.92
CA ALA A 241 5.35 -20.06 10.62
C ALA A 241 4.92 -20.37 12.07
N ILE A 242 4.32 -19.40 12.78
CA ILE A 242 4.05 -19.54 14.22
C ILE A 242 2.61 -19.96 14.55
N THR A 243 1.64 -19.70 13.67
CA THR A 243 0.24 -19.99 13.98
C THR A 243 -0.05 -21.48 13.92
N THR A 244 -0.81 -21.98 14.88
CA THR A 244 -1.36 -23.35 14.86
C THR A 244 -2.72 -23.42 14.16
N TYR A 245 -3.33 -22.27 13.86
CA TYR A 245 -4.66 -22.18 13.26
C TYR A 245 -4.58 -22.17 11.74
N GLN A 246 -5.19 -23.17 11.11
CA GLN A 246 -5.15 -23.35 9.65
C GLN A 246 -5.78 -22.17 8.90
N SER A 247 -6.90 -21.62 9.37
CA SER A 247 -7.59 -20.48 8.76
C SER A 247 -6.71 -19.22 8.71
N THR A 248 -6.02 -18.91 9.82
CA THR A 248 -5.06 -17.79 9.89
C THR A 248 -3.87 -18.04 8.97
N LYS A 249 -3.36 -19.28 8.93
CA LYS A 249 -2.26 -19.66 8.03
C LYS A 249 -2.64 -19.44 6.56
N GLU A 250 -3.83 -19.86 6.15
CA GLU A 250 -4.34 -19.69 4.79
C GLU A 250 -4.53 -18.21 4.42
N ALA A 251 -5.10 -17.41 5.32
CA ALA A 251 -5.27 -15.97 5.10
C ALA A 251 -3.92 -15.26 4.90
N HIS A 252 -2.93 -15.54 5.77
CA HIS A 252 -1.59 -14.97 5.60
C HIS A 252 -0.86 -15.53 4.38
N LEU A 253 -1.07 -16.79 3.98
CA LEU A 253 -0.54 -17.33 2.72
C LEU A 253 -1.09 -16.55 1.52
N ILE A 254 -2.41 -16.28 1.48
CA ILE A 254 -3.00 -15.42 0.44
C ILE A 254 -2.30 -14.08 0.39
N ALA A 255 -2.10 -13.40 1.53
CA ALA A 255 -1.37 -12.15 1.56
C ALA A 255 0.08 -12.28 1.04
N VAL A 256 0.81 -13.34 1.43
CA VAL A 256 2.17 -13.61 0.94
C VAL A 256 2.20 -13.72 -0.59
N TYR A 257 1.20 -14.40 -1.18
CA TYR A 257 1.12 -14.59 -2.62
C TYR A 257 0.87 -13.30 -3.41
N PHE A 258 0.18 -12.30 -2.83
CA PHE A 258 0.06 -10.96 -3.42
C PHE A 258 1.31 -10.11 -3.16
N LEU A 259 1.90 -10.18 -1.96
CA LEU A 259 3.01 -9.32 -1.56
C LEU A 259 4.35 -9.69 -2.23
N LEU A 260 4.63 -10.98 -2.44
CA LEU A 260 5.89 -11.43 -3.06
C LEU A 260 6.08 -10.86 -4.48
N PRO A 261 5.15 -11.08 -5.44
CA PRO A 261 5.28 -10.49 -6.78
C PRO A 261 5.24 -8.96 -6.77
N PHE A 262 4.52 -8.36 -5.83
CA PHE A 262 4.50 -6.90 -5.65
C PHE A 262 5.90 -6.37 -5.34
N LEU A 263 6.62 -6.99 -4.38
CA LEU A 263 8.00 -6.61 -4.10
C LEU A 263 8.91 -6.81 -5.32
N GLY A 264 8.72 -7.89 -6.09
CA GLY A 264 9.43 -8.12 -7.34
C GLY A 264 9.30 -6.93 -8.31
N VAL A 265 8.07 -6.52 -8.64
CA VAL A 265 7.84 -5.38 -9.55
C VAL A 265 8.29 -4.06 -8.95
N THR A 266 8.09 -3.83 -7.65
CA THR A 266 8.51 -2.60 -6.97
C THR A 266 10.03 -2.45 -6.98
N ILE A 267 10.79 -3.52 -6.74
CA ILE A 267 12.25 -3.49 -6.81
C ILE A 267 12.70 -3.24 -8.26
N GLY A 268 12.04 -3.85 -9.26
CA GLY A 268 12.33 -3.64 -10.67
C GLY A 268 12.07 -2.20 -11.12
N TYR A 269 10.95 -1.62 -10.67
CA TYR A 269 10.60 -0.21 -10.87
C TYR A 269 11.58 0.73 -10.19
N LEU A 270 11.91 0.48 -8.91
CA LEU A 270 12.85 1.30 -8.14
C LEU A 270 14.22 1.37 -8.78
N ARG A 271 14.69 0.33 -9.47
CA ARG A 271 15.99 0.40 -10.18
C ARG A 271 16.04 1.50 -11.25
N HIS A 272 14.90 1.88 -11.81
CA HIS A 272 14.80 2.97 -12.79
C HIS A 272 14.33 4.28 -12.17
N ASN A 273 13.49 4.22 -11.13
CA ASN A 273 12.96 5.40 -10.45
C ASN A 273 13.89 5.98 -9.37
N TRP A 274 14.87 5.20 -8.90
CA TRP A 274 15.86 5.66 -7.91
C TRP A 274 16.65 6.86 -8.45
N TYR A 275 17.12 7.71 -7.54
CA TYR A 275 17.93 8.88 -7.90
C TYR A 275 19.20 8.49 -8.69
N PRO A 276 19.52 9.19 -9.80
CA PRO A 276 18.66 10.10 -10.57
C PRO A 276 17.62 9.32 -11.39
N SER A 277 16.36 9.73 -11.30
CA SER A 277 15.27 8.95 -11.88
C SER A 277 15.27 8.96 -13.41
N LYS A 278 15.00 7.79 -13.99
CA LYS A 278 14.78 7.57 -15.42
C LYS A 278 13.30 7.33 -15.75
N CYS A 279 12.45 7.19 -14.74
CA CYS A 279 11.01 7.09 -14.92
C CYS A 279 10.21 7.54 -13.69
N PHE A 280 9.02 8.06 -13.92
CA PHE A 280 8.05 8.35 -12.87
C PHE A 280 6.90 7.35 -12.89
N GLY A 281 6.52 6.87 -11.71
CA GLY A 281 5.42 5.92 -11.55
C GLY A 281 4.05 6.52 -11.85
N GLY A 282 3.88 7.82 -11.61
CA GLY A 282 2.60 8.52 -11.66
C GLY A 282 1.64 8.12 -10.54
N ASP A 283 0.42 8.65 -10.58
CA ASP A 283 -0.70 8.25 -9.73
C ASP A 283 -0.99 6.74 -9.91
N THR A 284 -0.73 6.21 -11.11
CA THR A 284 -0.86 4.79 -11.43
C THR A 284 -0.12 3.89 -10.44
N TYR A 285 1.16 4.18 -10.14
CA TYR A 285 1.96 3.33 -9.26
C TYR A 285 1.46 3.37 -7.80
N VAL A 286 1.20 4.57 -7.29
CA VAL A 286 0.79 4.75 -5.88
C VAL A 286 -0.61 4.20 -5.61
N TYR A 287 -1.52 4.31 -6.57
CA TYR A 287 -2.84 3.68 -6.49
C TYR A 287 -2.75 2.16 -6.54
N PHE A 288 -1.93 1.62 -7.44
CA PHE A 288 -1.64 0.18 -7.50
C PHE A 288 -1.05 -0.34 -6.17
N ALA A 289 -0.04 0.35 -5.64
CA ALA A 289 0.61 -0.05 -4.39
C ALA A 289 -0.34 0.02 -3.18
N GLY A 290 -1.06 1.13 -3.02
CA GLY A 290 -2.03 1.30 -1.94
C GLY A 290 -3.14 0.25 -1.96
N MET A 291 -3.69 -0.05 -3.15
CA MET A 291 -4.69 -1.10 -3.29
C MET A 291 -4.11 -2.50 -3.01
N THR A 292 -2.84 -2.75 -3.35
CA THR A 292 -2.17 -4.03 -3.02
C THR A 292 -2.09 -4.23 -1.51
N PHE A 293 -1.73 -3.19 -0.75
CA PHE A 293 -1.70 -3.27 0.72
C PHE A 293 -3.10 -3.45 1.30
N ALA A 294 -4.11 -2.77 0.77
CA ALA A 294 -5.49 -2.94 1.21
C ALA A 294 -6.03 -4.34 0.91
N VAL A 295 -5.83 -4.87 -0.30
CA VAL A 295 -6.22 -6.24 -0.70
C VAL A 295 -5.53 -7.28 0.20
N ALA A 296 -4.22 -7.18 0.36
CA ALA A 296 -3.47 -8.11 1.21
C ALA A 296 -3.93 -8.04 2.67
N GLY A 297 -4.19 -6.85 3.20
CA GLY A 297 -4.68 -6.65 4.57
C GLY A 297 -6.11 -7.15 4.80
N ILE A 298 -7.02 -6.94 3.85
CA ILE A 298 -8.42 -7.36 3.95
C ILE A 298 -8.53 -8.89 3.80
N LEU A 299 -7.93 -9.46 2.75
CA LEU A 299 -7.96 -10.91 2.54
C LEU A 299 -7.15 -11.66 3.61
N GLY A 300 -6.03 -11.08 4.02
CA GLY A 300 -5.18 -11.62 5.07
C GLY A 300 -5.69 -11.36 6.49
N ARG A 301 -6.75 -10.56 6.65
CA ARG A 301 -7.39 -10.22 7.94
C ARG A 301 -6.43 -9.61 8.96
N PHE A 302 -5.59 -8.69 8.51
CA PHE A 302 -4.65 -7.93 9.36
C PHE A 302 -4.66 -6.43 9.03
N THR A 303 -5.82 -5.88 8.66
CA THR A 303 -6.01 -4.46 8.29
C THR A 303 -5.47 -3.48 9.35
N LYS A 304 -5.57 -3.81 10.65
CA LYS A 304 -4.96 -3.03 11.75
C LYS A 304 -3.44 -2.98 11.64
N THR A 305 -2.80 -4.08 11.24
CA THR A 305 -1.35 -4.15 11.01
C THR A 305 -0.93 -3.35 9.79
N VAL A 306 -1.75 -3.34 8.73
CA VAL A 306 -1.52 -2.45 7.58
C VAL A 306 -1.46 -0.99 8.04
N LEU A 307 -2.46 -0.54 8.81
CA LEU A 307 -2.46 0.82 9.35
C LEU A 307 -1.26 1.09 10.28
N LEU A 308 -0.85 0.10 11.07
CA LEU A 308 0.31 0.20 11.96
C LEU A 308 1.63 0.40 11.18
N PHE A 309 1.79 -0.26 10.04
CA PHE A 309 2.94 -0.03 9.16
C PHE A 309 2.80 1.21 8.29
N MET A 310 1.59 1.74 8.12
CA MET A 310 1.32 3.00 7.42
C MET A 310 1.29 4.24 8.34
N VAL A 311 1.84 4.14 9.56
CA VAL A 311 1.88 5.28 10.51
C VAL A 311 2.51 6.54 9.91
N PRO A 312 3.62 6.50 9.14
CA PRO A 312 4.15 7.70 8.49
C PRO A 312 3.17 8.34 7.50
N GLN A 313 2.41 7.54 6.76
CA GLN A 313 1.35 8.00 5.85
C GLN A 313 0.19 8.63 6.63
N ILE A 314 -0.23 8.01 7.74
CA ILE A 314 -1.26 8.54 8.64
C ILE A 314 -0.81 9.89 9.21
N PHE A 315 0.42 9.95 9.73
CA PHE A 315 1.00 11.18 10.26
C PHE A 315 1.05 12.28 9.19
N ASN A 316 1.57 11.98 7.99
CA ASN A 316 1.64 12.95 6.90
C ASN A 316 0.26 13.46 6.49
N PHE A 317 -0.75 12.58 6.42
CA PHE A 317 -2.13 12.96 6.13
C PHE A 317 -2.67 13.92 7.19
N LEU A 318 -2.57 13.56 8.47
CA LEU A 318 -3.04 14.40 9.58
C LEU A 318 -2.30 15.75 9.65
N TYR A 319 -0.98 15.73 9.44
CA TYR A 319 -0.14 16.92 9.38
C TYR A 319 -0.51 17.82 8.19
N SER A 320 -0.90 17.22 7.06
CA SER A 320 -1.35 17.92 5.85
C SER A 320 -2.78 18.48 5.95
N CYS A 321 -3.63 18.00 6.86
CA CYS A 321 -5.05 18.38 6.97
C CYS A 321 -5.33 19.89 6.99
N PRO A 322 -4.56 20.75 7.69
CA PRO A 322 -4.79 22.20 7.65
C PRO A 322 -4.74 22.75 6.22
N GLN A 323 -3.85 22.22 5.37
CA GLN A 323 -3.74 22.62 3.96
C GLN A 323 -4.78 21.89 3.10
N LEU A 324 -4.92 20.57 3.23
CA LEU A 324 -5.83 19.77 2.40
C LEU A 324 -7.29 20.19 2.52
N PHE A 325 -7.72 20.63 3.71
CA PHE A 325 -9.07 21.13 3.96
C PHE A 325 -9.21 22.65 3.79
N GLY A 326 -8.15 23.35 3.36
CA GLY A 326 -8.19 24.77 3.05
C GLY A 326 -8.29 25.71 4.27
N PHE A 327 -7.91 25.25 5.47
CA PHE A 327 -7.79 26.11 6.64
C PHE A 327 -6.56 27.01 6.57
N VAL A 328 -5.50 26.50 5.93
CA VAL A 328 -4.26 27.18 5.54
C VAL A 328 -4.15 27.09 4.02
N GLU A 329 -3.50 28.07 3.39
CA GLU A 329 -3.25 28.04 1.95
C GLU A 329 -2.53 26.74 1.55
N CYS A 330 -3.02 26.10 0.49
CA CYS A 330 -2.46 24.86 -0.04
C CYS A 330 -1.96 25.12 -1.45
N PRO A 331 -0.63 25.26 -1.66
CA PRO A 331 -0.10 25.42 -3.00
C PRO A 331 -0.31 24.14 -3.82
N ARG A 332 -0.33 24.29 -5.16
CA ARG A 332 -0.48 23.14 -6.08
C ARG A 332 0.63 22.11 -5.88
N HIS A 333 1.86 22.56 -5.66
CA HIS A 333 3.01 21.71 -5.38
C HIS A 333 3.51 21.97 -3.97
N ARG A 334 3.55 20.92 -3.15
CA ARG A 334 4.07 20.94 -1.76
C ARG A 334 5.40 20.19 -1.61
N MET A 335 6.00 19.80 -2.74
CA MET A 335 7.32 19.19 -2.80
C MET A 335 8.40 20.19 -2.34
N PRO A 336 9.60 19.71 -1.93
CA PRO A 336 10.72 20.59 -1.67
C PRO A 336 11.18 21.31 -2.94
N GLN A 337 12.14 22.22 -2.82
CA GLN A 337 12.73 22.94 -3.94
C GLN A 337 14.24 22.69 -4.02
N LEU A 338 14.80 22.67 -5.23
CA LEU A 338 16.24 22.61 -5.43
C LEU A 338 16.84 24.00 -5.22
N ASN A 339 17.86 24.09 -4.37
CA ASN A 339 18.75 25.24 -4.32
C ASN A 339 19.87 25.04 -5.36
N SER A 340 19.86 25.87 -6.41
CA SER A 340 20.79 25.76 -7.54
C SER A 340 22.26 26.03 -7.18
N GLU A 341 22.50 26.79 -6.11
CA GLU A 341 23.84 27.14 -5.62
C GLU A 341 24.46 25.98 -4.83
N THR A 342 23.70 25.39 -3.91
CA THR A 342 24.19 24.30 -3.05
C THR A 342 24.00 22.92 -3.66
N GLY A 343 23.06 22.75 -4.59
CA GLY A 343 22.65 21.46 -5.13
C GLY A 343 21.79 20.62 -4.17
N ASN A 344 21.41 21.18 -3.01
CA ASN A 344 20.57 20.52 -2.02
C ASN A 344 19.09 20.83 -2.26
N VAL A 345 18.22 19.95 -1.78
CA VAL A 345 16.79 20.21 -1.65
C VAL A 345 16.49 20.87 -0.30
N GLU A 346 15.62 21.86 -0.34
CA GLU A 346 15.22 22.68 0.81
C GLU A 346 13.70 22.65 0.97
N GLN A 347 13.24 22.88 2.20
CA GLN A 347 11.82 23.00 2.49
C GLN A 347 11.20 24.18 1.75
N THR A 348 9.98 24.00 1.25
CA THR A 348 9.17 25.08 0.71
C THR A 348 8.28 25.69 1.80
N ARG A 349 7.93 26.96 1.66
CA ARG A 349 7.09 27.69 2.62
C ARG A 349 5.78 28.16 1.98
N VAL A 350 4.80 28.48 2.82
CA VAL A 350 3.50 29.03 2.44
C VAL A 350 3.17 30.26 3.28
N SER A 351 2.50 31.26 2.67
CA SER A 351 2.09 32.48 3.36
C SER A 351 0.94 32.22 4.33
N LEU A 352 1.00 32.87 5.50
CA LEU A 352 -0.01 32.83 6.56
C LEU A 352 -0.81 34.14 6.67
N GLU A 353 -0.53 35.13 5.83
CA GLU A 353 -1.15 36.46 5.90
C GLU A 353 -2.68 36.39 5.81
N LYS A 354 -3.18 35.63 4.84
CA LYS A 354 -4.62 35.45 4.56
C LYS A 354 -5.27 34.31 5.36
N THR A 355 -4.54 33.67 6.27
CA THR A 355 -5.02 32.51 7.02
C THR A 355 -6.04 32.93 8.08
N LYS A 356 -7.19 32.24 8.12
CA LYS A 356 -8.28 32.48 9.08
C LYS A 356 -7.84 32.15 10.53
N PRO A 357 -8.54 32.65 11.57
CA PRO A 357 -8.16 32.40 12.97
C PRO A 357 -8.04 30.92 13.34
N LEU A 358 -8.93 30.07 12.82
CA LEU A 358 -8.86 28.62 13.03
C LEU A 358 -7.57 28.02 12.46
N GLY A 359 -7.20 28.38 11.22
CA GLY A 359 -5.94 27.93 10.61
C GLY A 359 -4.72 28.40 11.41
N LYS A 360 -4.72 29.65 11.89
CA LYS A 360 -3.65 30.18 12.77
C LYS A 360 -3.58 29.43 14.10
N ALA A 361 -4.72 29.05 14.68
CA ALA A 361 -4.75 28.22 15.89
C ALA A 361 -4.16 26.82 15.62
N MET A 362 -4.50 26.19 14.49
CA MET A 362 -3.91 24.90 14.08
C MET A 362 -2.39 25.01 13.91
N ILE A 363 -1.89 26.04 13.22
CA ILE A 363 -0.44 26.30 13.08
C ILE A 363 0.21 26.51 14.45
N ARG A 364 -0.42 27.27 15.36
CA ARG A 364 0.10 27.48 16.70
C ARG A 364 0.22 26.18 17.50
N ILE A 365 -0.75 25.27 17.38
CA ILE A 365 -0.67 23.94 18.00
C ILE A 365 0.53 23.17 17.43
N LEU A 366 0.69 23.16 16.11
CA LEU A 366 1.84 22.52 15.47
C LEU A 366 3.17 23.15 15.88
N GLU A 367 3.23 24.47 16.07
CA GLU A 367 4.42 25.22 16.49
C GLU A 367 4.82 24.83 17.92
N VAL A 368 3.85 24.74 18.83
CA VAL A 368 4.07 24.28 20.22
C VAL A 368 4.56 22.83 20.26
N LEU A 369 4.09 21.98 19.34
CA LEU A 369 4.57 20.60 19.20
C LEU A 369 5.92 20.51 18.46
N TYR A 370 6.52 21.64 18.09
CA TYR A 370 7.74 21.71 17.28
C TYR A 370 7.61 20.99 15.93
N LEU A 371 6.42 20.93 15.35
CA LEU A 371 6.15 20.27 14.06
C LEU A 371 6.12 21.25 12.88
N VAL A 372 6.29 22.55 13.10
CA VAL A 372 6.30 23.54 12.03
C VAL A 372 7.29 24.65 12.39
N ASP A 373 8.01 25.11 11.38
CA ASP A 373 8.86 26.29 11.45
C ASP A 373 8.07 27.50 10.95
N VAL A 374 7.90 28.50 11.82
CA VAL A 374 7.05 29.68 11.59
C VAL A 374 7.92 30.91 11.51
N GLU A 375 7.82 31.63 10.40
CA GLU A 375 8.45 32.93 10.23
C GLU A 375 7.53 34.02 10.79
N ARG A 376 8.09 34.92 11.60
CA ARG A 376 7.35 35.99 12.26
C ARG A 376 7.93 37.35 11.92
N ASP A 377 7.05 38.33 11.81
CA ASP A 377 7.44 39.73 11.66
C ASP A 377 8.20 40.21 12.91
N PRO A 378 9.46 40.69 12.78
CA PRO A 378 10.26 41.16 13.91
C PRO A 378 9.62 42.29 14.71
N LYS A 379 8.74 43.10 14.10
CA LYS A 379 8.10 44.27 14.73
C LYS A 379 6.75 43.92 15.33
N THR A 380 5.94 43.13 14.63
CA THR A 380 4.54 42.87 15.03
C THR A 380 4.33 41.49 15.66
N ASN A 381 5.34 40.62 15.63
CA ASN A 381 5.30 39.22 16.06
C ASN A 381 4.19 38.39 15.38
N LYS A 382 3.65 38.89 14.26
CA LYS A 382 2.62 38.21 13.46
C LYS A 382 3.27 37.11 12.64
N MET A 383 2.56 35.98 12.51
CA MET A 383 2.97 34.87 11.63
C MET A 383 2.89 35.32 10.18
N ILE A 384 4.03 35.29 9.47
CA ILE A 384 4.17 35.65 8.05
C ILE A 384 4.05 34.40 7.19
N SER A 385 4.86 33.37 7.47
CA SER A 385 4.93 32.15 6.68
C SER A 385 5.19 30.93 7.56
N CYS A 386 4.94 29.75 7.04
CA CYS A 386 5.43 28.51 7.63
C CYS A 386 5.93 27.53 6.57
N ASN A 387 6.69 26.51 6.95
CA ASN A 387 7.00 25.43 6.02
C ASN A 387 5.71 24.74 5.51
N ASN A 388 5.74 24.19 4.30
CA ASN A 388 4.66 23.36 3.78
C ASN A 388 4.45 22.13 4.68
N LEU A 389 3.18 21.80 4.94
CA LEU A 389 2.83 20.76 5.90
C LEU A 389 2.86 19.38 5.25
N THR A 390 4.07 18.88 4.97
CA THR A 390 4.33 17.50 4.54
C THR A 390 5.49 16.90 5.32
N LEU A 391 5.51 15.58 5.47
CA LEU A 391 6.58 14.84 6.15
C LEU A 391 7.95 15.15 5.52
N ILE A 392 8.01 15.28 4.20
CA ILE A 392 9.26 15.62 3.49
C ILE A 392 9.79 16.98 3.97
N ASN A 393 8.96 18.02 3.96
CA ASN A 393 9.36 19.35 4.42
C ASN A 393 9.70 19.36 5.92
N LEU A 394 8.95 18.62 6.74
CA LEU A 394 9.24 18.50 8.17
C LEU A 394 10.63 17.88 8.41
N LEU A 395 10.99 16.82 7.68
CA LEU A 395 12.31 16.20 7.79
C LEU A 395 13.43 17.16 7.35
N LEU A 396 13.20 18.01 6.35
CA LEU A 396 14.16 19.04 5.92
C LEU A 396 14.29 20.17 6.95
N VAL A 397 13.18 20.58 7.58
CA VAL A 397 13.21 21.52 8.71
C VAL A 397 13.99 20.96 9.90
N LYS A 398 13.81 19.68 10.21
CA LYS A 398 14.43 19.05 11.39
C LYS A 398 15.89 18.66 11.21
N PHE A 399 16.26 18.18 10.03
CA PHE A 399 17.59 17.64 9.76
C PHE A 399 18.40 18.48 8.76
N GLY A 400 17.88 19.65 8.39
CA GLY A 400 18.50 20.59 7.46
C GLY A 400 18.43 20.17 5.98
N PRO A 401 18.79 21.09 5.07
CA PRO A 401 18.92 20.82 3.64
C PRO A 401 19.91 19.68 3.34
N THR A 402 19.64 18.91 2.30
CA THR A 402 20.51 17.79 1.89
C THR A 402 20.29 17.46 0.41
N THR A 403 21.10 16.59 -0.18
CA THR A 403 20.84 16.05 -1.52
C THR A 403 19.48 15.34 -1.58
N GLU A 404 18.83 15.37 -2.74
CA GLU A 404 17.53 14.70 -2.95
C GLU A 404 17.58 13.20 -2.60
N ALA A 405 18.65 12.49 -2.98
CA ALA A 405 18.83 11.08 -2.64
C ALA A 405 18.81 10.84 -1.12
N ASN A 406 19.52 11.68 -0.35
CA ASN A 406 19.54 11.60 1.10
C ASN A 406 18.19 12.01 1.71
N ALA A 407 17.48 12.98 1.13
CA ALA A 407 16.12 13.33 1.56
C ALA A 407 15.14 12.16 1.36
N THR A 408 15.19 11.48 0.20
CA THR A 408 14.45 10.24 -0.07
C THR A 408 14.81 9.15 0.93
N LEU A 409 16.10 8.96 1.23
CA LEU A 409 16.53 8.00 2.24
C LEU A 409 16.01 8.35 3.63
N ARG A 410 15.95 9.62 4.03
CA ARG A 410 15.36 10.04 5.32
C ARG A 410 13.88 9.62 5.42
N VAL A 411 13.10 9.73 4.34
CA VAL A 411 11.73 9.22 4.29
C VAL A 411 11.71 7.70 4.43
N GLY A 412 12.56 6.99 3.68
CA GLY A 412 12.69 5.52 3.77
C GLY A 412 13.11 5.04 5.17
N TYR A 413 14.06 5.70 5.81
CA TYR A 413 14.48 5.40 7.18
C TYR A 413 13.37 5.69 8.19
N THR A 414 12.64 6.80 8.03
CA THR A 414 11.46 7.09 8.86
C THR A 414 10.46 5.96 8.72
N GLN A 415 10.17 5.52 7.50
CA GLN A 415 9.28 4.39 7.24
C GLN A 415 9.76 3.10 7.92
N LEU A 416 11.04 2.78 7.80
CA LEU A 416 11.63 1.59 8.40
C LEU A 416 11.50 1.62 9.94
N VAL A 417 11.86 2.74 10.56
CA VAL A 417 11.78 2.92 12.02
C VAL A 417 10.34 2.71 12.50
N PHE A 418 9.35 3.30 11.84
CA PHE A 418 7.95 3.14 12.23
C PHE A 418 7.42 1.72 11.95
N CYS A 419 7.88 1.03 10.91
CA CYS A 419 7.57 -0.39 10.73
C CYS A 419 8.15 -1.26 11.84
N LEU A 420 9.40 -1.00 12.28
CA LEU A 420 10.03 -1.69 13.41
C LEU A 420 9.28 -1.42 14.73
N LEU A 421 8.90 -0.17 14.99
CA LEU A 421 8.03 0.19 16.11
C LEU A 421 6.67 -0.51 16.02
N GLY A 422 6.13 -0.65 14.81
CA GLY A 422 4.92 -1.42 14.55
C GLY A 422 5.07 -2.90 14.92
N PHE A 423 6.20 -3.52 14.58
CA PHE A 423 6.50 -4.88 15.01
C PHE A 423 6.61 -4.99 16.53
N CYS A 424 7.31 -4.06 17.18
CA CYS A 424 7.39 -4.00 18.65
C CYS A 424 6.00 -3.83 19.29
N ALA A 425 5.16 -2.98 18.72
CA ALA A 425 3.79 -2.79 19.22
C ALA A 425 2.94 -4.06 19.06
N ARG A 426 3.03 -4.71 17.88
CA ARG A 426 2.25 -5.91 17.54
C ARG A 426 2.68 -7.15 18.32
N TYR A 427 3.97 -7.42 18.43
CA TYR A 427 4.47 -8.65 19.04
C TYR A 427 4.98 -8.48 20.46
N GLY A 428 5.41 -7.27 20.83
CA GLY A 428 5.92 -6.96 22.16
C GLY A 428 4.90 -6.31 23.09
N LEU A 429 3.97 -5.48 22.58
CA LEU A 429 3.06 -4.68 23.41
C LEU A 429 1.58 -5.02 23.25
N ALA A 430 1.21 -5.97 22.38
CA ALA A 430 -0.19 -6.29 22.12
C ALA A 430 -0.95 -6.76 23.37
N PHE A 431 -0.26 -7.35 24.36
CA PHE A 431 -0.87 -7.75 25.62
C PHE A 431 -1.44 -6.57 26.43
N LEU A 432 -0.89 -5.36 26.26
CA LEU A 432 -1.40 -4.12 26.89
C LEU A 432 -2.73 -3.67 26.29
N PHE A 433 -2.99 -4.05 25.04
CA PHE A 433 -4.19 -3.65 24.29
C PHE A 433 -5.22 -4.78 24.20
N TYR A 434 -4.80 -6.04 24.28
CA TYR A 434 -5.64 -7.23 24.08
C TYR A 434 -5.30 -8.32 25.11
N ARG A 435 -6.13 -8.49 26.15
CA ARG A 435 -5.94 -9.52 27.20
C ARG A 435 -6.01 -10.95 26.64
N GLN A 436 -5.04 -11.80 26.94
CA GLN A 436 -5.05 -13.24 26.63
C GLN A 436 -5.90 -14.00 27.65
N ASP A 437 -7.22 -13.94 27.53
CA ASP A 437 -8.07 -14.87 28.27
C ASP A 437 -8.28 -16.11 27.38
N TYR A 438 -7.56 -17.20 27.71
CA TYR A 438 -7.75 -18.52 27.12
C TYR A 438 -9.09 -19.09 27.63
N GLN A 439 -10.16 -18.91 26.87
CA GLN A 439 -11.31 -19.79 26.97
C GLN A 439 -11.61 -20.34 25.58
N GLN A 440 -11.25 -21.61 25.40
CA GLN A 440 -11.54 -22.39 24.20
C GLN A 440 -13.05 -22.41 23.97
N GLY A 441 -13.48 -22.01 22.77
CA GLY A 441 -14.82 -22.32 22.27
C GLY A 441 -15.86 -21.19 22.27
N SER A 442 -15.48 -19.91 22.13
CA SER A 442 -16.47 -18.83 21.93
C SER A 442 -16.20 -17.99 20.67
N THR A 443 -17.25 -17.33 20.15
CA THR A 443 -17.27 -16.36 19.03
C THR A 443 -16.14 -15.32 19.09
N THR A 444 -15.63 -15.06 20.30
CA THR A 444 -14.47 -14.21 20.59
C THR A 444 -13.16 -14.68 19.97
N GLU A 445 -12.97 -15.99 19.79
CA GLU A 445 -11.75 -16.56 19.23
C GLU A 445 -11.67 -16.31 17.72
N THR A 446 -12.79 -16.51 17.00
CA THR A 446 -12.92 -16.25 15.55
C THR A 446 -12.75 -14.77 15.20
N VAL A 447 -13.28 -13.85 16.02
CA VAL A 447 -13.12 -12.41 15.78
C VAL A 447 -11.70 -11.95 16.08
N ARG A 448 -11.08 -12.47 17.15
CA ARG A 448 -9.68 -12.17 17.46
C ARG A 448 -8.71 -12.67 16.39
N GLN A 449 -9.00 -13.83 15.79
CA GLN A 449 -8.25 -14.40 14.66
C GLN A 449 -8.29 -13.55 13.39
N ASN A 450 -9.30 -12.68 13.24
CA ASN A 450 -9.46 -11.79 12.10
C ASN A 450 -8.86 -10.39 12.31
N GLU A 451 -8.31 -10.12 13.49
CA GLU A 451 -7.90 -8.77 13.88
C GLU A 451 -6.49 -8.66 14.45
N LEU A 452 -5.97 -9.75 15.02
CA LEU A 452 -4.54 -9.91 15.28
C LEU A 452 -3.90 -10.44 14.01
#